data_AF-A0AAW3MBQ1-F1
#
_entry.id   AF-A0AAW3MBQ1-F1
#
_cell.length_a   1.000
_cell.length_b   1.000
_cell.length_c   1.000
_cell.angle_alpha   90.00
_cell.angle_beta   90.00
_cell.angle_gamma   90.00
#
_symmetry.space_group_name_H-M   'P 1'
#
loop_
_entity.id
_entity.type
_entity.pdbx_description
1 polymer ?
#
loop_
_entity_poly.entity_id
_entity_poly.type
_entity_poly.pdbx_seq_one_letter_code
_entity_poly.pdbx_strand_id
1 'polypeptide(L)'
;MIDDLILTENAYFYNKTRHISKTKINNLFLKVSKGRSGKFILKKVKEVHNQEFVYSICIFKNEDTPNFINSNVLKEVKFSYLLIVEHKNFIVINKKLISGLDKEIEHYIENIDYNTISKMFLSDSTNFEKMTMYNMDISNNVIRRKNVEANNLKESSSTLGSSKYMVNQLRLSNVGENKISLSLNLSKINQLGKKVNIDNYLIWVRDICIRIENFTDHHSYMDNFSLPLSFEENIDNHIPSGFLFLTSDILLMLENQKIHSVDFDGKNLNLQKFITRYQKTLEIKQDSSGNNIIYFIENKFDKTLRLKINKTSISLHSKILNKVIVTYDTGEKTTLLSLINKLNAFIISFDNAE
;
A
#
# COMPACT_ATOMS: atom_id res chain seq x y z
N MET A 1 24.25 -5.51 -19.40
CA MET A 1 23.45 -4.42 -18.77
C MET A 1 22.23 -4.92 -18.03
N ILE A 2 21.36 -5.75 -18.63
CA ILE A 2 20.31 -6.42 -17.84
C ILE A 2 20.89 -7.58 -17.02
N ASP A 3 21.88 -8.27 -17.56
CA ASP A 3 22.59 -9.37 -16.89
C ASP A 3 23.42 -8.89 -15.68
N ASP A 4 23.75 -7.59 -15.66
CA ASP A 4 24.45 -6.93 -14.55
C ASP A 4 23.48 -6.51 -13.42
N LEU A 5 22.18 -6.71 -13.61
CA LEU A 5 21.17 -6.29 -12.65
C LEU A 5 21.14 -7.25 -11.47
N ILE A 6 21.41 -6.70 -10.29
CA ILE A 6 21.38 -7.44 -9.03
C ILE A 6 20.14 -6.98 -8.25
N LEU A 7 19.17 -7.89 -8.11
CA LEU A 7 17.87 -7.65 -7.50
C LEU A 7 17.73 -8.35 -6.16
N THR A 8 16.97 -7.75 -5.27
CA THR A 8 16.42 -8.43 -4.09
C THR A 8 15.12 -9.13 -4.47
N GLU A 9 14.88 -10.32 -3.92
CA GLU A 9 13.65 -11.12 -4.07
C GLU A 9 12.46 -10.45 -3.37
N ASN A 10 12.02 -9.30 -3.89
CA ASN A 10 10.78 -8.68 -3.51
C ASN A 10 10.01 -8.19 -4.73
N ALA A 11 8.70 -8.34 -4.69
CA ALA A 11 7.83 -7.87 -5.74
C ALA A 11 6.39 -7.73 -5.24
N TYR A 12 5.61 -7.00 -6.02
CA TYR A 12 4.16 -7.02 -5.97
C TYR A 12 3.67 -8.01 -7.02
N PHE A 13 2.80 -8.94 -6.64
CA PHE A 13 2.22 -9.94 -7.52
C PHE A 13 0.77 -9.60 -7.78
N TYR A 14 0.33 -9.72 -9.03
CA TYR A 14 -1.02 -9.38 -9.45
C TYR A 14 -1.55 -10.38 -10.47
N ASN A 15 -2.85 -10.63 -10.43
CA ASN A 15 -3.57 -11.26 -11.52
C ASN A 15 -3.63 -10.30 -12.71
N LYS A 16 -3.32 -10.80 -13.90
CA LYS A 16 -3.39 -10.04 -15.15
C LYS A 16 -4.83 -10.06 -15.66
N THR A 17 -5.49 -8.92 -15.59
CA THR A 17 -6.87 -8.77 -16.08
C THR A 17 -6.90 -8.35 -17.55
N ARG A 18 -5.89 -7.60 -18.01
CA ARG A 18 -5.78 -7.13 -19.40
C ARG A 18 -4.35 -7.11 -19.89
N HIS A 19 -4.17 -7.25 -21.20
CA HIS A 19 -2.87 -7.08 -21.83
C HIS A 19 -2.42 -5.61 -21.80
N ILE A 20 -1.20 -5.36 -21.32
CA ILE A 20 -0.59 -4.02 -21.34
C ILE A 20 0.13 -3.82 -22.68
N SER A 21 -0.21 -2.79 -23.47
CA SER A 21 0.46 -2.54 -24.75
C SER A 21 1.88 -1.96 -24.59
N LYS A 22 2.75 -2.12 -25.60
CA LYS A 22 4.07 -1.45 -25.65
C LYS A 22 3.94 0.07 -25.48
N THR A 23 2.91 0.68 -26.07
CA THR A 23 2.64 2.12 -25.95
C THR A 23 2.29 2.50 -24.50
N LYS A 24 1.45 1.71 -23.82
CA LYS A 24 1.09 1.96 -22.42
C LYS A 24 2.31 1.82 -21.50
N ILE A 25 3.16 0.80 -21.69
CA ILE A 25 4.42 0.67 -20.95
C ILE A 25 5.34 1.87 -21.18
N ASN A 26 5.49 2.33 -22.43
CA ASN A 26 6.29 3.52 -22.74
C ASN A 26 5.76 4.76 -22.03
N ASN A 27 4.46 5.00 -22.07
CA ASN A 27 3.82 6.12 -21.38
C ASN A 27 4.00 6.02 -19.86
N LEU A 28 3.87 4.81 -19.31
CA LEU A 28 4.11 4.55 -17.90
C LEU A 28 5.55 4.91 -17.51
N PHE A 29 6.55 4.46 -18.28
CA PHE A 29 7.95 4.80 -18.05
C PHE A 29 8.21 6.30 -18.08
N LEU A 30 7.58 7.04 -18.99
CA LEU A 30 7.68 8.50 -19.02
C LEU A 30 7.07 9.15 -17.77
N LYS A 31 5.92 8.65 -17.30
CA LYS A 31 5.26 9.17 -16.09
C LYS A 31 6.06 8.92 -14.81
N VAL A 32 6.51 7.68 -14.58
CA VAL A 32 7.26 7.34 -13.36
C VAL A 32 8.66 7.95 -13.30
N SER A 33 9.19 8.37 -14.44
CA SER A 33 10.49 9.06 -14.56
C SER A 33 10.36 10.55 -14.82
N LYS A 34 9.19 11.13 -14.51
CA LYS A 34 8.99 12.58 -14.55
C LYS A 34 9.93 13.23 -13.52
N GLY A 35 10.81 14.11 -14.00
CA GLY A 35 11.85 14.73 -13.16
C GLY A 35 13.20 14.01 -13.15
N ARG A 36 13.38 12.94 -13.96
CA ARG A 36 14.68 12.29 -14.08
C ARG A 36 15.76 13.26 -14.59
N SER A 37 16.99 13.06 -14.12
CA SER A 37 18.19 13.69 -14.70
C SER A 37 18.68 12.87 -15.90
N GLY A 38 18.70 13.49 -17.08
CA GLY A 38 19.23 12.90 -18.31
C GLY A 38 18.35 11.81 -18.96
N LYS A 39 19.01 10.93 -19.73
CA LYS A 39 18.37 9.80 -20.43
C LYS A 39 18.20 8.60 -19.51
N PHE A 40 17.31 7.68 -19.89
CA PHE A 40 17.27 6.37 -19.25
C PHE A 40 18.64 5.68 -19.38
N ILE A 41 19.11 5.10 -18.29
CA ILE A 41 20.32 4.26 -18.26
C ILE A 41 20.03 2.95 -18.97
N LEU A 42 18.87 2.37 -18.67
CA LEU A 42 18.36 1.19 -19.35
C LEU A 42 16.88 1.43 -19.64
N LYS A 43 16.44 1.07 -20.84
CA LYS A 43 15.03 1.03 -21.20
C LYS A 43 14.79 -0.14 -22.15
N LYS A 44 13.97 -1.09 -21.72
CA LYS A 44 13.54 -2.26 -22.49
C LYS A 44 12.04 -2.43 -22.32
N VAL A 45 11.31 -2.71 -23.41
CA VAL A 45 9.85 -2.70 -23.41
C VAL A 45 9.34 -3.97 -24.09
N LYS A 46 8.66 -4.82 -23.32
CA LYS A 46 8.08 -6.10 -23.78
C LYS A 46 9.12 -6.98 -24.49
N GLU A 47 10.28 -7.14 -23.87
CA GLU A 47 11.31 -8.09 -24.32
C GLU A 47 10.97 -9.48 -23.79
N VAL A 48 11.29 -10.51 -24.57
CA VAL A 48 11.07 -11.91 -24.17
C VAL A 48 12.35 -12.44 -23.53
N HIS A 49 12.23 -13.12 -22.39
CA HIS A 49 13.33 -13.81 -21.70
C HIS A 49 13.03 -15.30 -21.58
N ASN A 50 13.95 -16.15 -22.04
CA ASN A 50 13.85 -17.61 -22.01
C ASN A 50 12.54 -18.19 -22.57
N GLN A 51 11.88 -17.50 -23.51
CA GLN A 51 10.57 -17.85 -24.10
C GLN A 51 9.40 -17.98 -23.10
N GLU A 52 9.64 -17.71 -21.82
CA GLU A 52 8.68 -17.93 -20.73
C GLU A 52 8.20 -16.61 -20.11
N PHE A 53 9.06 -15.58 -20.09
CA PHE A 53 8.78 -14.30 -19.48
C PHE A 53 8.75 -13.20 -20.53
N VAL A 54 7.83 -12.24 -20.35
CA VAL A 54 7.90 -10.96 -21.05
C VAL A 54 8.18 -9.89 -20.02
N TYR A 55 9.28 -9.15 -20.17
CA TYR A 55 9.64 -8.11 -19.20
C TYR A 55 9.72 -6.72 -19.85
N SER A 56 9.53 -5.71 -19.02
CA SER A 56 9.81 -4.32 -19.34
C SER A 56 10.56 -3.70 -18.18
N ILE A 57 11.65 -3.02 -18.45
CA ILE A 57 12.46 -2.36 -17.42
C ILE A 57 12.85 -0.95 -17.84
N CYS A 58 12.81 -0.01 -16.90
CA CYS A 58 13.51 1.26 -17.03
C CYS A 58 14.34 1.57 -15.78
N ILE A 59 15.52 2.14 -15.99
CA ILE A 59 16.44 2.62 -14.95
C ILE A 59 16.79 4.07 -15.27
N PHE A 60 16.68 4.96 -14.28
CA PHE A 60 16.93 6.38 -14.45
C PHE A 60 17.49 7.02 -13.17
N LYS A 61 18.12 8.18 -13.32
CA LYS A 61 18.69 8.97 -12.23
C LYS A 61 17.71 10.05 -11.80
N ASN A 62 17.65 10.32 -10.51
CA ASN A 62 17.02 11.51 -9.94
C ASN A 62 18.10 12.31 -9.21
N GLU A 63 18.03 13.63 -9.33
CA GLU A 63 18.97 14.56 -8.70
C GLU A 63 18.19 15.53 -7.83
N ASP A 64 18.38 15.40 -6.52
CA ASP A 64 17.72 16.24 -5.53
C ASP A 64 18.77 16.96 -4.67
N THR A 65 18.39 18.06 -4.03
CA THR A 65 19.24 18.68 -3.00
C THR A 65 19.11 17.87 -1.70
N PRO A 66 20.21 17.49 -1.02
CA PRO A 66 20.11 16.77 0.26
C PRO A 66 19.26 17.56 1.26
N ASN A 67 18.26 16.90 1.85
CA ASN A 67 17.30 17.56 2.74
C ASN A 67 17.91 18.13 4.04
N PHE A 68 19.11 17.67 4.41
CA PHE A 68 19.86 18.12 5.59
C PHE A 68 20.86 19.25 5.28
N ILE A 69 20.95 19.71 4.03
CA ILE A 69 21.89 20.76 3.61
C ILE A 69 21.13 21.94 3.00
N ASN A 70 21.26 23.12 3.61
CA ASN A 70 20.74 24.37 3.08
C ASN A 70 21.71 25.00 2.05
N SER A 71 22.10 24.23 1.03
CA SER A 71 22.94 24.68 -0.08
C SER A 71 22.54 23.97 -1.35
N ASN A 72 22.29 24.75 -2.41
CA ASN A 72 21.92 24.23 -3.72
C ASN A 72 23.11 23.71 -4.55
N VAL A 73 24.33 23.81 -4.01
CA VAL A 73 25.56 23.37 -4.69
C VAL A 73 25.71 21.86 -4.66
N LEU A 74 25.33 21.22 -3.55
CA LEU A 74 25.44 19.77 -3.39
C LEU A 74 24.19 19.08 -3.93
N LYS A 75 24.40 18.00 -4.68
CA LYS A 75 23.34 17.19 -5.28
C LYS A 75 23.46 15.74 -4.81
N GLU A 76 22.35 15.17 -4.42
CA GLU A 76 22.19 13.74 -4.16
C GLU A 76 21.71 13.06 -5.44
N VAL A 77 22.50 12.12 -5.95
CA VAL A 77 22.11 11.32 -7.13
C VAL A 77 21.57 9.97 -6.66
N LYS A 78 20.28 9.74 -6.91
CA LYS A 78 19.61 8.46 -6.60
C LYS A 78 19.24 7.73 -7.89
N PHE A 79 19.36 6.41 -7.88
CA PHE A 79 18.93 5.56 -9.00
C PHE A 79 17.58 4.90 -8.67
N SER A 80 16.62 5.09 -9.58
CA SER A 80 15.30 4.47 -9.55
C SER A 80 15.17 3.45 -10.66
N TYR A 81 14.36 2.42 -10.44
CA TYR A 81 13.98 1.49 -11.49
C TYR A 81 12.55 0.99 -11.34
N LEU A 82 11.96 0.64 -12.47
CA LEU A 82 10.71 -0.11 -12.57
C LEU A 82 10.95 -1.32 -13.46
N LEU A 83 10.76 -2.51 -12.90
CA LEU A 83 10.74 -3.79 -13.60
C LEU A 83 9.31 -4.34 -13.53
N ILE A 84 8.76 -4.65 -14.70
CA ILE A 84 7.46 -5.32 -14.88
C ILE A 84 7.74 -6.63 -15.58
N VAL A 85 7.29 -7.74 -15.00
CA VAL A 85 7.43 -9.09 -15.55
C VAL A 85 6.02 -9.64 -15.77
N GLU A 86 5.74 -10.12 -16.96
CA GLU A 86 4.53 -10.85 -17.32
C GLU A 86 4.89 -12.32 -17.47
N HIS A 87 4.20 -13.18 -16.71
CA HIS A 87 4.36 -14.63 -16.74
C HIS A 87 2.98 -15.28 -16.60
N LYS A 88 2.58 -16.09 -17.59
CA LYS A 88 1.23 -16.67 -17.68
C LYS A 88 0.12 -15.62 -17.44
N ASN A 89 -0.68 -15.80 -16.38
CA ASN A 89 -1.78 -14.93 -15.97
C ASN A 89 -1.37 -13.92 -14.90
N PHE A 90 -0.08 -13.70 -14.67
CA PHE A 90 0.42 -12.77 -13.65
C PHE A 90 1.18 -11.59 -14.26
N ILE A 91 1.06 -10.46 -13.56
CA ILE A 91 1.95 -9.30 -13.69
C ILE A 91 2.67 -9.13 -12.36
N VAL A 92 4.00 -9.08 -12.42
CA VAL A 92 4.88 -8.95 -11.26
C VAL A 92 5.67 -7.66 -11.38
N ILE A 93 5.64 -6.85 -10.32
CA ILE A 93 6.24 -5.52 -10.32
C ILE A 93 7.30 -5.43 -9.23
N ASN A 94 8.52 -5.08 -9.64
CA ASN A 94 9.61 -4.74 -8.75
C ASN A 94 10.05 -3.31 -9.04
N LYS A 95 10.07 -2.48 -8.01
CA LYS A 95 10.36 -1.06 -8.16
C LYS A 95 11.18 -0.52 -7.01
N LYS A 96 12.03 0.44 -7.30
CA LYS A 96 12.81 1.19 -6.32
C LYS A 96 12.62 2.67 -6.53
N LEU A 97 12.30 3.39 -5.45
CA LEU A 97 12.12 4.83 -5.42
C LEU A 97 11.12 5.34 -6.48
N ILE A 98 9.98 4.63 -6.60
CA ILE A 98 8.85 4.98 -7.48
C ILE A 98 7.55 4.85 -6.70
N SER A 99 6.76 5.93 -6.71
CA SER A 99 5.43 6.02 -6.08
C SER A 99 4.35 6.30 -7.14
N GLY A 100 3.08 6.15 -6.75
CA GLY A 100 1.94 6.53 -7.62
C GLY A 100 1.71 5.63 -8.83
N LEU A 101 2.23 4.40 -8.81
CA LEU A 101 2.08 3.44 -9.91
C LEU A 101 0.63 2.92 -10.03
N ASP A 102 -0.06 2.79 -8.90
CA ASP A 102 -1.30 2.03 -8.77
C ASP A 102 -2.39 2.53 -9.76
N LYS A 103 -2.61 3.85 -9.80
CA LYS A 103 -3.55 4.49 -10.74
C LYS A 103 -3.22 4.27 -12.22
N GLU A 104 -1.95 4.06 -12.55
CA GLU A 104 -1.55 3.87 -13.94
C GLU A 104 -1.81 2.45 -14.44
N ILE A 105 -1.90 1.49 -13.53
CA ILE A 105 -1.99 0.05 -13.84
C ILE A 105 -3.28 -0.60 -13.35
N GLU A 106 -4.11 0.06 -12.55
CA GLU A 106 -5.33 -0.49 -11.91
C GLU A 106 -6.30 -1.22 -12.87
N HIS A 107 -6.36 -0.83 -14.15
CA HIS A 107 -7.22 -1.49 -15.14
C HIS A 107 -6.61 -2.74 -15.81
N TYR A 108 -5.36 -3.07 -15.48
CA TYR A 108 -4.61 -4.18 -16.09
C TYR A 108 -4.25 -5.27 -15.08
N ILE A 109 -4.38 -4.95 -13.79
CA ILE A 109 -4.00 -5.81 -12.68
C ILE A 109 -5.12 -5.90 -11.66
N GLU A 110 -5.15 -7.01 -10.95
CA GLU A 110 -5.95 -7.22 -9.75
C GLU A 110 -5.07 -7.83 -8.67
N ASN A 111 -5.30 -7.47 -7.41
CA ASN A 111 -4.56 -8.05 -6.30
C ASN A 111 -4.76 -9.58 -6.26
N ILE A 112 -3.75 -10.31 -5.81
CA ILE A 112 -3.96 -11.70 -5.43
C ILE A 112 -4.87 -11.70 -4.20
N ASP A 113 -5.81 -12.63 -4.19
CA ASP A 113 -6.74 -12.84 -3.09
C ASP A 113 -6.03 -12.87 -1.72
N TYR A 114 -6.64 -12.21 -0.74
CA TYR A 114 -6.06 -12.03 0.59
C TYR A 114 -5.85 -13.38 1.28
N ASN A 115 -6.84 -14.29 1.20
CA ASN A 115 -6.77 -15.60 1.83
C ASN A 115 -5.57 -16.38 1.27
N THR A 116 -5.43 -16.38 -0.07
CA THR A 116 -4.31 -16.99 -0.79
C THR A 116 -2.95 -16.47 -0.31
N ILE A 117 -2.72 -15.16 -0.36
CA ILE A 117 -1.42 -14.59 0.05
C ILE A 117 -1.14 -14.86 1.53
N SER A 118 -2.16 -14.81 2.39
CA SER A 118 -1.99 -14.98 3.83
C SER A 118 -1.64 -16.40 4.25
N LYS A 119 -1.98 -17.41 3.42
CA LYS A 119 -1.86 -18.83 3.77
C LYS A 119 -0.92 -19.65 2.88
N MET A 120 -0.59 -19.21 1.67
CA MET A 120 0.17 -20.05 0.71
C MET A 120 1.60 -20.43 1.13
N PHE A 121 2.17 -19.77 2.13
CA PHE A 121 3.47 -20.10 2.71
C PHE A 121 3.38 -20.86 4.04
N LEU A 122 2.17 -21.13 4.51
CA LEU A 122 1.94 -21.80 5.78
C LEU A 122 2.04 -23.32 5.61
N SER A 123 2.62 -23.91 6.65
CA SER A 123 2.74 -25.34 6.90
C SER A 123 2.66 -25.57 8.41
N ASP A 124 2.62 -26.82 8.84
CA ASP A 124 2.60 -27.17 10.26
C ASP A 124 3.83 -26.66 11.04
N SER A 125 4.96 -26.46 10.35
CA SER A 125 6.23 -26.00 10.94
C SER A 125 6.48 -24.50 10.79
N THR A 126 5.51 -23.74 10.30
CA THR A 126 5.68 -22.31 10.08
C THR A 126 5.64 -21.53 11.38
N ASN A 127 6.72 -20.78 11.64
CA ASN A 127 6.78 -19.83 12.75
C ASN A 127 6.31 -18.45 12.29
N PHE A 128 5.43 -17.85 13.08
CA PHE A 128 5.00 -16.47 12.90
C PHE A 128 5.94 -15.55 13.69
N GLU A 129 6.92 -14.95 13.03
CA GLU A 129 7.94 -14.15 13.73
C GLU A 129 7.48 -12.72 14.01
N LYS A 130 6.74 -12.12 13.07
CA LYS A 130 6.29 -10.73 13.18
C LYS A 130 4.92 -10.55 12.57
N MET A 131 4.08 -9.75 13.20
CA MET A 131 2.75 -9.42 12.68
C MET A 131 2.43 -7.95 12.91
N THR A 132 1.87 -7.31 11.89
CA THR A 132 1.21 -6.01 12.01
C THR A 132 -0.28 -6.20 11.79
N MET A 133 -1.07 -5.75 12.77
CA MET A 133 -2.52 -5.85 12.78
C MET A 133 -3.16 -4.47 12.92
N TYR A 134 -4.29 -4.28 12.25
CA TYR A 134 -5.15 -3.10 12.42
C TYR A 134 -6.45 -3.49 13.10
N ASN A 135 -6.80 -2.74 14.13
CA ASN A 135 -8.07 -2.91 14.82
C ASN A 135 -9.17 -2.25 14.01
N MET A 136 -10.28 -2.96 13.83
CA MET A 136 -11.44 -2.47 13.09
C MET A 136 -12.43 -1.72 14.00
N ASP A 137 -12.26 -1.83 15.32
CA ASP A 137 -13.06 -1.10 16.32
C ASP A 137 -12.71 0.39 16.29
N ILE A 138 -13.73 1.23 16.09
CA ILE A 138 -13.56 2.68 15.98
C ILE A 138 -13.63 3.39 17.34
N SER A 139 -13.79 2.67 18.45
CA SER A 139 -13.89 3.25 19.80
C SER A 139 -12.63 4.04 20.18
N ASN A 140 -12.81 5.16 20.90
CA ASN A 140 -11.73 6.12 21.20
C ASN A 140 -10.50 5.52 21.89
N ASN A 141 -10.71 4.53 22.77
CA ASN A 141 -9.68 4.00 23.67
C ASN A 141 -9.14 2.63 23.27
N VAL A 142 -9.43 2.16 22.05
CA VAL A 142 -8.91 0.87 21.57
C VAL A 142 -7.49 0.99 21.04
N ILE A 143 -6.73 -0.09 21.15
CA ILE A 143 -5.44 -0.21 20.48
C ILE A 143 -5.71 -0.24 18.97
N ARG A 144 -5.34 0.82 18.24
CA ARG A 144 -5.61 0.96 16.80
C ARG A 144 -4.76 0.05 15.92
N ARG A 145 -3.49 -0.14 16.32
CA ARG A 145 -2.50 -0.92 15.59
C ARG A 145 -1.65 -1.70 16.59
N LYS A 146 -1.42 -2.98 16.30
CA LYS A 146 -0.46 -3.82 17.02
C LYS A 146 0.66 -4.22 16.08
N ASN A 147 1.90 -4.03 16.52
CA ASN A 147 3.07 -4.61 15.88
C ASN A 147 3.71 -5.53 16.94
N VAL A 148 3.70 -6.84 16.70
CA VAL A 148 4.19 -7.85 17.64
C VAL A 148 5.29 -8.67 16.98
N GLU A 149 6.26 -9.11 17.77
CA GLU A 149 7.42 -9.88 17.32
C GLU A 149 7.80 -10.90 18.39
N ALA A 150 8.03 -12.15 17.98
CA ALA A 150 8.43 -13.26 18.83
C ALA A 150 9.15 -14.32 17.98
N ASN A 151 9.72 -15.35 18.60
CA ASN A 151 10.24 -16.51 17.84
C ASN A 151 9.08 -17.28 17.16
N ASN A 152 7.96 -17.44 17.86
CA ASN A 152 6.71 -17.93 17.29
C ASN A 152 5.51 -17.26 17.99
N LEU A 153 4.80 -16.38 17.29
CA LEU A 153 3.63 -15.68 17.79
C LEU A 153 2.46 -16.63 18.06
N LYS A 154 2.38 -17.77 17.36
CA LYS A 154 1.35 -18.80 17.58
C LYS A 154 1.39 -19.35 19.02
N GLU A 155 2.59 -19.45 19.60
CA GLU A 155 2.81 -19.99 20.95
C GLU A 155 2.78 -18.91 22.04
N SER A 156 3.03 -17.65 21.67
CA SER A 156 3.23 -16.55 22.63
C SER A 156 2.11 -15.53 22.66
N SER A 157 1.17 -15.58 21.70
CA SER A 157 0.08 -14.62 21.58
C SER A 157 -1.28 -15.29 21.77
N SER A 158 -2.08 -14.76 22.70
CA SER A 158 -3.47 -15.16 22.86
C SER A 158 -4.28 -14.74 21.64
N THR A 159 -5.13 -15.65 21.14
CA THR A 159 -6.10 -15.37 20.07
C THR A 159 -7.35 -14.64 20.58
N LEU A 160 -7.45 -14.38 21.89
CA LEU A 160 -8.58 -13.67 22.47
C LEU A 160 -8.66 -12.24 21.92
N GLY A 161 -9.78 -11.94 21.26
CA GLY A 161 -10.02 -10.65 20.63
C GLY A 161 -9.29 -10.45 19.30
N SER A 162 -8.62 -11.46 18.74
CA SER A 162 -8.00 -11.40 17.41
C SER A 162 -9.01 -11.15 16.29
N SER A 163 -10.28 -11.53 16.49
CA SER A 163 -11.39 -11.26 15.57
C SER A 163 -11.73 -9.78 15.38
N LYS A 164 -11.16 -8.88 16.19
CA LYS A 164 -11.26 -7.42 16.00
C LYS A 164 -10.12 -6.87 15.12
N TYR A 165 -9.15 -7.71 14.77
CA TYR A 165 -7.95 -7.30 14.08
C TYR A 165 -7.87 -7.95 12.70
N MET A 166 -7.62 -7.12 11.71
CA MET A 166 -7.19 -7.57 10.39
C MET A 166 -5.66 -7.56 10.32
N VAL A 167 -5.07 -8.67 9.88
CA VAL A 167 -3.62 -8.74 9.66
C VAL A 167 -3.27 -7.99 8.37
N ASN A 168 -2.26 -7.13 8.43
CA ASN A 168 -1.82 -6.37 7.25
C ASN A 168 -0.44 -6.81 6.77
N GLN A 169 0.45 -7.18 7.70
CA GLN A 169 1.79 -7.66 7.38
C GLN A 169 2.18 -8.85 8.25
N LEU A 170 2.92 -9.77 7.65
CA LEU A 170 3.44 -10.97 8.29
C LEU A 170 4.93 -11.12 8.01
N ARG A 171 5.66 -11.70 8.97
CA ARG A 171 6.95 -12.34 8.73
C ARG A 171 6.87 -13.78 9.20
N LEU A 172 7.21 -14.67 8.29
CA LEU A 172 7.15 -16.11 8.46
C LEU A 172 8.56 -16.69 8.30
N SER A 173 8.81 -17.80 8.98
CA SER A 173 9.99 -18.63 8.74
C SER A 173 9.61 -20.10 8.78
N ASN A 174 10.07 -20.85 7.78
CA ASN A 174 10.00 -22.30 7.73
C ASN A 174 11.41 -22.89 7.92
N VAL A 175 11.50 -24.09 8.46
CA VAL A 175 12.79 -24.75 8.69
C VAL A 175 13.49 -24.99 7.34
N GLY A 176 14.73 -24.49 7.20
CA GLY A 176 15.52 -24.65 5.98
C GLY A 176 15.18 -23.68 4.84
N GLU A 177 14.20 -22.80 5.02
CA GLU A 177 13.82 -21.78 4.04
C GLU A 177 14.24 -20.37 4.48
N ASN A 178 14.37 -19.47 3.51
CA ASN A 178 14.57 -18.06 3.78
C ASN A 178 13.31 -17.46 4.43
N LYS A 179 13.49 -16.48 5.32
CA LYS A 179 12.36 -15.77 5.94
C LYS A 179 11.55 -15.03 4.88
N ILE A 180 10.23 -15.06 5.02
CA ILE A 180 9.32 -14.41 4.06
C ILE A 180 8.57 -13.32 4.80
N SER A 181 8.51 -12.12 4.22
CA SER A 181 7.67 -11.03 4.69
C SER A 181 6.59 -10.73 3.66
N LEU A 182 5.35 -10.65 4.12
CA LEU A 182 4.16 -10.46 3.30
C LEU A 182 3.50 -9.12 3.67
N SER A 183 3.07 -8.36 2.66
CA SER A 183 2.08 -7.28 2.84
C SER A 183 0.81 -7.70 2.12
N LEU A 184 -0.17 -8.17 2.89
CA LEU A 184 -1.30 -8.95 2.39
C LEU A 184 -2.16 -8.15 1.41
N ASN A 185 -2.57 -6.95 1.82
CA ASN A 185 -3.41 -6.05 1.00
C ASN A 185 -2.73 -5.48 -0.26
N LEU A 186 -1.40 -5.60 -0.36
CA LEU A 186 -0.63 -5.14 -1.52
C LEU A 186 -0.15 -6.30 -2.39
N SER A 187 -0.49 -7.55 -2.03
CA SER A 187 0.03 -8.77 -2.64
C SER A 187 1.56 -8.71 -2.80
N LYS A 188 2.25 -8.09 -1.82
CA LYS A 188 3.69 -7.88 -1.85
C LYS A 188 4.39 -8.97 -1.05
N ILE A 189 5.33 -9.63 -1.70
CA ILE A 189 6.12 -10.71 -1.12
C ILE A 189 7.59 -10.28 -1.13
N ASN A 190 8.27 -10.51 -0.01
CA ASN A 190 9.69 -10.27 0.15
C ASN A 190 10.35 -11.48 0.80
N GLN A 191 11.21 -12.16 0.07
CA GLN A 191 12.03 -13.23 0.59
C GLN A 191 13.37 -12.64 1.05
N LEU A 192 13.66 -12.82 2.34
CA LEU A 192 14.86 -12.30 2.95
C LEU A 192 16.05 -13.18 2.55
N GLY A 193 16.86 -12.69 1.64
CA GLY A 193 18.02 -13.40 1.13
C GLY A 193 19.10 -12.46 0.61
N LYS A 194 20.12 -13.05 -0.01
CA LYS A 194 21.12 -12.29 -0.77
C LYS A 194 20.48 -11.71 -2.03
N LYS A 195 21.11 -10.68 -2.60
CA LYS A 195 20.70 -10.21 -3.91
C LYS A 195 21.08 -11.24 -4.99
N VAL A 196 20.26 -11.35 -6.02
CA VAL A 196 20.36 -12.34 -7.09
C VAL A 196 20.38 -11.65 -8.47
N ASN A 197 20.89 -12.35 -9.49
CA ASN A 197 20.84 -11.88 -10.87
C ASN A 197 19.41 -11.98 -11.44
N ILE A 198 19.20 -11.48 -12.67
CA ILE A 198 17.88 -11.49 -13.32
C ILE A 198 17.32 -12.90 -13.53
N ASP A 199 18.16 -13.89 -13.88
CA ASP A 199 17.70 -15.27 -14.10
C ASP A 199 17.15 -15.90 -12.82
N ASN A 200 17.92 -15.84 -11.73
CA ASN A 200 17.49 -16.36 -10.43
C ASN A 200 16.28 -15.59 -9.89
N TYR A 201 16.20 -14.28 -10.15
CA TYR A 201 15.03 -13.49 -9.80
C TYR A 201 13.76 -13.97 -10.56
N LEU A 202 13.87 -14.26 -11.85
CA LEU A 202 12.75 -14.76 -12.65
C LEU A 202 12.34 -16.18 -12.27
N ILE A 203 13.29 -17.04 -11.88
CA ILE A 203 13.00 -18.35 -11.28
C ILE A 203 12.18 -18.17 -10.01
N TRP A 204 12.61 -17.30 -9.09
CA TRP A 204 11.85 -16.99 -7.88
C TRP A 204 10.44 -16.47 -8.20
N VAL A 205 10.30 -15.56 -9.19
CA VAL A 205 8.99 -15.09 -9.64
C VAL A 205 8.08 -16.24 -10.09
N ARG A 206 8.59 -17.15 -10.92
CA ARG A 206 7.84 -18.32 -11.40
C ARG A 206 7.42 -19.21 -10.24
N ASP A 207 8.32 -19.48 -9.30
CA ASP A 207 8.04 -20.37 -8.18
C ASP A 207 6.93 -19.79 -7.28
N ILE A 208 6.90 -18.46 -7.09
CA ILE A 208 5.79 -17.79 -6.41
C ILE A 208 4.49 -17.87 -7.22
N CYS A 209 4.53 -17.64 -8.54
CA CYS A 209 3.34 -17.79 -9.40
C CYS A 209 2.76 -19.21 -9.32
N ILE A 210 3.61 -20.24 -9.35
CA ILE A 210 3.18 -21.65 -9.21
C ILE A 210 2.54 -21.89 -7.83
N ARG A 211 3.10 -21.33 -6.75
CA ARG A 211 2.51 -21.44 -5.41
C ARG A 211 1.14 -20.78 -5.32
N ILE A 212 0.95 -19.63 -5.98
CA ILE A 212 -0.35 -18.95 -6.06
C ILE A 212 -1.34 -19.82 -6.85
N GLU A 213 -0.95 -20.33 -8.02
CA GLU A 213 -1.83 -21.17 -8.88
C GLU A 213 -2.26 -22.47 -8.19
N ASN A 214 -1.37 -23.10 -7.42
CA ASN A 214 -1.60 -24.39 -6.78
C ASN A 214 -2.11 -24.27 -5.34
N PHE A 215 -2.41 -23.05 -4.86
CA PHE A 215 -2.86 -22.86 -3.49
C PHE A 215 -4.22 -23.51 -3.26
N THR A 216 -4.32 -24.31 -2.20
CA THR A 216 -5.58 -24.83 -1.68
C THR A 216 -5.77 -24.36 -0.26
N ASP A 217 -6.96 -23.84 0.03
CA ASP A 217 -7.27 -23.31 1.36
C ASP A 217 -7.22 -24.40 2.41
N HIS A 218 -6.76 -24.03 3.60
CA HIS A 218 -6.61 -24.91 4.75
C HIS A 218 -6.75 -24.09 6.04
N HIS A 219 -7.12 -24.77 7.12
CA HIS A 219 -7.21 -24.11 8.41
C HIS A 219 -5.81 -23.79 8.95
N SER A 220 -5.63 -22.58 9.45
CA SER A 220 -4.36 -22.07 9.97
C SER A 220 -4.59 -21.07 11.11
N TYR A 221 -3.47 -20.62 11.73
CA TYR A 221 -3.51 -19.56 12.74
C TYR A 221 -4.15 -18.25 12.24
N MET A 222 -4.11 -18.01 10.93
CA MET A 222 -4.70 -16.81 10.30
C MET A 222 -6.23 -16.76 10.43
N ASP A 223 -6.90 -17.89 10.61
CA ASP A 223 -8.37 -17.95 10.73
C ASP A 223 -8.89 -17.40 12.07
N ASN A 224 -8.01 -17.09 13.01
CA ASN A 224 -8.39 -16.39 14.25
C ASN A 224 -8.60 -14.87 14.05
N PHE A 225 -8.24 -14.35 12.88
CA PHE A 225 -8.27 -12.93 12.56
C PHE A 225 -9.38 -12.61 11.57
N SER A 226 -9.76 -11.33 11.49
CA SER A 226 -10.76 -10.87 10.55
C SER A 226 -10.24 -10.94 9.12
N LEU A 227 -11.12 -11.35 8.20
CA LEU A 227 -10.84 -11.39 6.77
C LEU A 227 -11.51 -10.20 6.06
N PRO A 228 -10.90 -9.65 5.00
CA PRO A 228 -11.55 -8.64 4.19
C PRO A 228 -12.72 -9.24 3.41
N LEU A 229 -13.77 -8.44 3.24
CA LEU A 229 -14.94 -8.76 2.40
C LEU A 229 -14.87 -7.98 1.08
N SER A 230 -15.53 -8.50 0.05
CA SER A 230 -15.67 -7.82 -1.24
C SER A 230 -16.46 -6.51 -1.05
N PHE A 231 -15.83 -5.38 -1.33
CA PHE A 231 -16.48 -4.08 -1.16
C PHE A 231 -17.68 -3.92 -2.09
N GLU A 232 -17.54 -4.31 -3.36
CA GLU A 232 -18.58 -4.14 -4.39
C GLU A 232 -19.84 -4.96 -4.08
N GLU A 233 -19.69 -6.10 -3.41
CA GLU A 233 -20.80 -7.00 -3.08
C GLU A 233 -21.55 -6.57 -1.82
N ASN A 234 -20.90 -5.82 -0.92
CA ASN A 234 -21.43 -5.54 0.41
C ASN A 234 -21.86 -4.08 0.60
N ILE A 235 -21.25 -3.11 -0.09
CA ILE A 235 -21.47 -1.68 0.19
C ILE A 235 -22.93 -1.23 0.06
N ASP A 236 -23.70 -1.81 -0.86
CA ASP A 236 -25.09 -1.42 -1.10
C ASP A 236 -26.04 -1.86 0.02
N ASN A 237 -25.61 -2.80 0.88
CA ASN A 237 -26.41 -3.35 1.98
C ASN A 237 -26.07 -2.72 3.35
N HIS A 238 -25.12 -1.79 3.39
CA HIS A 238 -24.59 -1.25 4.64
C HIS A 238 -24.54 0.28 4.63
N ILE A 239 -24.97 0.89 5.73
CA ILE A 239 -25.00 2.33 5.93
C ILE A 239 -23.84 2.74 6.84
N PRO A 240 -22.93 3.64 6.39
CA PRO A 240 -21.88 4.17 7.24
C PRO A 240 -22.45 4.85 8.50
N SER A 241 -21.97 4.44 9.68
CA SER A 241 -22.48 4.89 10.99
C SER A 241 -21.43 5.66 11.80
N GLY A 242 -20.15 5.33 11.65
CA GLY A 242 -19.08 5.92 12.43
C GLY A 242 -17.79 6.10 11.63
N PHE A 243 -16.99 7.06 12.04
CA PHE A 243 -15.78 7.47 11.34
C PHE A 243 -14.63 7.71 12.33
N LEU A 244 -13.44 7.20 12.01
CA LEU A 244 -12.23 7.44 12.78
C LEU A 244 -11.06 7.80 11.88
N PHE A 245 -10.40 8.94 12.11
CA PHE A 245 -9.14 9.24 11.43
C PHE A 245 -7.98 8.43 11.99
N LEU A 246 -7.19 7.83 11.10
CA LEU A 246 -5.94 7.16 11.41
C LEU A 246 -4.76 8.10 11.18
N THR A 247 -4.46 8.94 12.16
CA THR A 247 -3.40 9.96 12.03
C THR A 247 -1.98 9.41 12.18
N SER A 248 -1.82 8.16 12.63
CA SER A 248 -0.52 7.59 13.03
C SER A 248 0.49 7.55 11.87
N ASP A 249 0.08 7.15 10.67
CA ASP A 249 0.99 7.09 9.53
C ASP A 249 1.41 8.49 9.05
N ILE A 250 0.52 9.48 9.16
CA ILE A 250 0.83 10.88 8.85
C ILE A 250 1.83 11.44 9.88
N LEU A 251 1.65 11.13 11.16
CA LEU A 251 2.61 11.50 12.22
C LEU A 251 3.97 10.85 11.99
N LEU A 252 3.98 9.56 11.65
CA LEU A 252 5.21 8.83 11.33
C LEU A 252 5.94 9.45 10.13
N MET A 253 5.23 10.02 9.16
CA MET A 253 5.84 10.76 8.04
C MET A 253 6.48 12.08 8.49
N LEU A 254 5.88 12.78 9.45
CA LEU A 254 6.50 13.96 10.07
C LEU A 254 7.76 13.57 10.86
N GLU A 255 7.69 12.52 11.68
CA GLU A 255 8.82 12.01 12.48
C GLU A 255 10.00 11.60 11.60
N ASN A 256 9.72 10.92 10.48
CA ASN A 256 10.72 10.53 9.50
C ASN A 256 11.13 11.65 8.52
N GLN A 257 10.72 12.91 8.78
CA GLN A 257 11.07 14.08 7.99
C GLN A 257 10.71 13.97 6.49
N LYS A 258 9.69 13.18 6.15
CA LYS A 258 9.17 13.05 4.77
C LYS A 258 8.27 14.22 4.39
N ILE A 259 7.74 14.92 5.39
CA ILE A 259 6.96 16.15 5.21
C ILE A 259 7.87 17.31 5.62
N HIS A 260 8.21 18.16 4.66
CA HIS A 260 9.08 19.31 4.86
C HIS A 260 8.33 20.49 5.46
N SER A 261 7.18 20.84 4.89
CA SER A 261 6.33 21.94 5.38
C SER A 261 4.86 21.63 5.21
N VAL A 262 4.04 22.31 6.02
CA VAL A 262 2.58 22.26 5.94
C VAL A 262 2.07 23.68 6.04
N ASP A 263 1.22 24.07 5.10
CA ASP A 263 0.69 25.42 4.98
C ASP A 263 -0.84 25.40 4.91
N PHE A 264 -1.49 26.40 5.49
CA PHE A 264 -2.93 26.62 5.39
C PHE A 264 -3.19 28.09 5.06
N ASP A 265 -3.84 28.34 3.92
CA ASP A 265 -4.09 29.69 3.39
C ASP A 265 -2.81 30.58 3.42
N GLY A 266 -1.67 30.00 3.03
CA GLY A 266 -0.37 30.69 2.92
C GLY A 266 0.41 30.87 4.22
N LYS A 267 -0.07 30.33 5.34
CA LYS A 267 0.61 30.38 6.64
C LYS A 267 1.08 29.00 7.08
N ASN A 268 2.28 28.93 7.67
CA ASN A 268 2.80 27.70 8.23
C ASN A 268 1.85 27.15 9.31
N LEU A 269 1.52 25.87 9.20
CA LEU A 269 0.61 25.16 10.08
C LEU A 269 1.35 24.07 10.83
N ASN A 270 1.21 24.04 12.16
CA ASN A 270 1.64 22.89 12.94
C ASN A 270 0.67 21.71 12.71
N LEU A 271 1.06 20.77 11.83
CA LEU A 271 0.22 19.64 11.45
C LEU A 271 -0.13 18.74 12.63
N GLN A 272 0.80 18.50 13.57
CA GLN A 272 0.55 17.68 14.76
C GLN A 272 -0.60 18.25 15.60
N LYS A 273 -0.59 19.56 15.90
CA LYS A 273 -1.69 20.23 16.61
C LYS A 273 -2.98 20.30 15.80
N PHE A 274 -2.86 20.31 14.47
CA PHE A 274 -4.03 20.36 13.60
C PHE A 274 -4.79 19.03 13.59
N ILE A 275 -4.08 17.91 13.44
CA ILE A 275 -4.71 16.59 13.31
C ILE A 275 -5.22 16.00 14.63
N THR A 276 -4.74 16.46 15.79
CA THR A 276 -5.27 16.04 17.10
C THR A 276 -6.76 16.34 17.26
N ARG A 277 -7.26 17.36 16.55
CA ARG A 277 -8.69 17.72 16.48
C ARG A 277 -9.57 16.66 15.82
N TYR A 278 -8.95 15.72 15.12
CA TYR A 278 -9.62 14.66 14.35
C TYR A 278 -9.43 13.27 14.97
N GLN A 279 -8.79 13.16 16.14
CA GLN A 279 -8.43 11.86 16.71
C GLN A 279 -9.59 11.10 17.34
N LYS A 280 -10.71 11.76 17.65
CA LYS A 280 -11.87 11.10 18.23
C LYS A 280 -12.72 10.44 17.15
N THR A 281 -13.44 9.39 17.54
CA THR A 281 -14.55 8.83 16.76
C THR A 281 -15.57 9.92 16.50
N LEU A 282 -16.03 10.00 15.25
CA LEU A 282 -17.04 10.93 14.76
C LEU A 282 -18.24 10.14 14.27
N GLU A 283 -19.43 10.67 14.50
CA GLU A 283 -20.67 10.08 13.98
C GLU A 283 -20.82 10.44 12.50
N ILE A 284 -21.44 9.52 11.75
CA ILE A 284 -21.86 9.77 10.37
C ILE A 284 -23.37 9.96 10.36
N LYS A 285 -23.82 11.05 9.75
CA LYS A 285 -25.24 11.32 9.51
C LYS A 285 -25.55 11.26 8.02
N GLN A 286 -26.64 10.58 7.71
CA GLN A 286 -27.19 10.53 6.37
C GLN A 286 -28.14 11.72 6.17
N ASP A 287 -27.95 12.45 5.07
CA ASP A 287 -28.87 13.47 4.58
C ASP A 287 -29.36 13.06 3.18
N SER A 288 -30.67 12.88 3.06
CA SER A 288 -31.35 12.52 1.82
C SER A 288 -32.00 13.77 1.23
N SER A 289 -31.22 14.52 0.46
CA SER A 289 -31.71 15.70 -0.27
C SER A 289 -32.02 15.31 -1.72
N GLY A 290 -33.26 14.86 -1.97
CA GLY A 290 -33.71 14.36 -3.28
C GLY A 290 -33.23 12.94 -3.57
N ASN A 291 -32.79 12.66 -4.80
CA ASN A 291 -32.28 11.33 -5.21
C ASN A 291 -30.83 11.06 -4.77
N ASN A 292 -30.14 12.03 -4.16
CA ASN A 292 -28.75 11.89 -3.76
C ASN A 292 -28.64 11.70 -2.25
N ILE A 293 -28.02 10.59 -1.84
CA ILE A 293 -27.67 10.33 -0.45
C ILE A 293 -26.29 10.94 -0.17
N ILE A 294 -26.19 11.77 0.87
CA ILE A 294 -24.92 12.36 1.33
C ILE A 294 -24.66 11.92 2.76
N TYR A 295 -23.44 11.44 3.02
CA TYR A 295 -23.00 11.00 4.34
C TYR A 295 -22.07 12.05 4.95
N PHE A 296 -22.59 12.88 5.85
CA PHE A 296 -21.83 13.90 6.56
C PHE A 296 -21.15 13.31 7.79
N ILE A 297 -19.90 13.72 8.04
CA ILE A 297 -19.16 13.33 9.24
C ILE A 297 -19.24 14.50 10.22
N GLU A 298 -19.80 14.25 11.40
CA GLU A 298 -20.02 15.29 12.39
C GLU A 298 -18.69 15.77 12.98
N ASN A 299 -18.25 16.95 12.55
CA ASN A 299 -17.02 17.56 13.04
C ASN A 299 -17.22 19.05 13.35
N LYS A 300 -16.88 19.46 14.58
CA LYS A 300 -17.01 20.85 15.02
C LYS A 300 -16.12 21.83 14.24
N PHE A 301 -14.99 21.36 13.74
CA PHE A 301 -14.01 22.19 13.03
C PHE A 301 -14.26 22.23 11.53
N ASP A 302 -14.79 21.14 10.97
CA ASP A 302 -15.03 21.01 9.53
C ASP A 302 -16.44 20.49 9.23
N LYS A 303 -17.38 21.43 9.07
CA LYS A 303 -18.77 21.13 8.70
C LYS A 303 -18.92 20.63 7.25
N THR A 304 -17.85 20.65 6.46
CA THR A 304 -17.87 20.22 5.05
C THR A 304 -17.41 18.79 4.86
N LEU A 305 -17.04 18.13 5.96
CA LEU A 305 -16.53 16.77 5.99
C LEU A 305 -17.64 15.78 5.63
N ARG A 306 -17.43 15.01 4.56
CA ARG A 306 -18.38 14.01 4.08
C ARG A 306 -17.69 12.84 3.40
N LEU A 307 -18.35 11.69 3.38
CA LEU A 307 -17.94 10.55 2.58
C LEU A 307 -18.45 10.68 1.15
N LYS A 308 -17.65 10.15 0.23
CA LYS A 308 -18.03 9.86 -1.14
C LYS A 308 -17.82 8.36 -1.35
N ILE A 309 -18.93 7.63 -1.41
CA ILE A 309 -18.97 6.22 -1.77
C ILE A 309 -18.85 6.13 -3.29
N ASN A 310 -17.83 5.43 -3.78
CA ASN A 310 -17.65 5.09 -5.18
C ASN A 310 -17.88 3.58 -5.34
N LYS A 311 -17.99 3.10 -6.59
CA LYS A 311 -18.24 1.68 -6.87
C LYS A 311 -17.28 0.73 -6.14
N THR A 312 -16.00 1.08 -6.09
CA THR A 312 -14.93 0.18 -5.61
C THR A 312 -14.17 0.72 -4.38
N SER A 313 -14.58 1.87 -3.85
CA SER A 313 -13.85 2.54 -2.78
C SER A 313 -14.67 3.63 -2.09
N ILE A 314 -14.29 3.97 -0.86
CA ILE A 314 -14.78 5.17 -0.18
C ILE A 314 -13.67 6.21 -0.14
N SER A 315 -14.04 7.46 -0.38
CA SER A 315 -13.14 8.60 -0.31
C SER A 315 -13.72 9.70 0.56
N LEU A 316 -12.85 10.49 1.16
CA LEU A 316 -13.22 11.65 1.97
C LEU A 316 -13.30 12.91 1.10
N HIS A 317 -14.23 13.79 1.44
CA HIS A 317 -14.29 15.15 0.92
C HIS A 317 -14.32 16.15 2.06
N SER A 318 -13.55 17.24 1.92
CA SER A 318 -13.48 18.33 2.88
C SER A 318 -12.91 19.58 2.22
N LYS A 319 -13.56 20.75 2.43
CA LYS A 319 -13.02 22.03 1.96
C LYS A 319 -11.81 22.47 2.80
N ILE A 320 -11.80 22.19 4.09
CA ILE A 320 -10.72 22.62 5.00
C ILE A 320 -9.46 21.80 4.76
N LEU A 321 -9.56 20.47 4.74
CA LEU A 321 -8.43 19.57 4.49
C LEU A 321 -7.86 19.75 3.08
N ASN A 322 -8.68 20.18 2.11
CA ASN A 322 -8.21 20.48 0.77
C ASN A 322 -7.40 21.78 0.67
N LYS A 323 -7.56 22.70 1.62
CA LYS A 323 -6.77 23.95 1.71
C LYS A 323 -5.45 23.77 2.45
N VAL A 324 -5.29 22.68 3.21
CA VAL A 324 -4.03 22.36 3.87
C VAL A 324 -3.08 21.75 2.84
N ILE A 325 -2.00 22.46 2.52
CA ILE A 325 -0.98 22.02 1.57
C ILE A 325 0.15 21.34 2.34
N VAL A 326 0.52 20.14 1.91
CA VAL A 326 1.63 19.36 2.43
C VAL A 326 2.73 19.35 1.36
N THR A 327 3.91 19.83 1.72
CA THR A 327 5.11 19.77 0.88
C THR A 327 6.00 18.64 1.38
N TYR A 328 6.28 17.67 0.51
CA TYR A 328 7.19 16.58 0.81
C TYR A 328 8.65 17.06 0.83
N ASP A 329 9.54 16.24 1.40
CA ASP A 329 10.99 16.42 1.35
C ASP A 329 11.54 16.48 -0.08
N THR A 330 10.88 15.82 -1.02
CA THR A 330 11.19 15.89 -2.47
C THR A 330 10.79 17.22 -3.13
N GLY A 331 10.09 18.11 -2.42
CA GLY A 331 9.51 19.33 -2.96
C GLY A 331 8.17 19.13 -3.70
N GLU A 332 7.69 17.90 -3.87
CA GLU A 332 6.34 17.63 -4.36
C GLU A 332 5.29 18.22 -3.40
N LYS A 333 4.21 18.78 -3.94
CA LYS A 333 3.11 19.35 -3.16
C LYS A 333 1.83 18.55 -3.35
N THR A 334 1.08 18.35 -2.27
CA THR A 334 -0.26 17.75 -2.29
C THR A 334 -1.15 18.42 -1.24
N THR A 335 -2.45 18.10 -1.24
CA THR A 335 -3.35 18.54 -0.16
C THR A 335 -3.41 17.48 0.94
N LEU A 336 -3.68 17.87 2.18
CA LEU A 336 -3.86 16.92 3.28
C LEU A 336 -5.04 15.97 3.01
N LEU A 337 -6.10 16.47 2.36
CA LEU A 337 -7.20 15.62 1.89
C LEU A 337 -6.72 14.53 0.92
N SER A 338 -5.93 14.92 -0.10
CA SER A 338 -5.38 13.95 -1.05
C SER A 338 -4.44 12.97 -0.39
N LEU A 339 -3.67 13.41 0.62
CA LEU A 339 -2.80 12.53 1.41
C LEU A 339 -3.62 11.51 2.21
N ILE A 340 -4.66 11.95 2.93
CA ILE A 340 -5.55 11.09 3.72
C ILE A 340 -6.22 10.04 2.82
N ASN A 341 -6.77 10.46 1.67
CA ASN A 341 -7.39 9.54 0.72
C ASN A 341 -6.37 8.58 0.08
N LYS A 342 -5.15 9.04 -0.22
CA LYS A 342 -4.10 8.19 -0.80
C LYS A 342 -3.64 7.11 0.17
N LEU A 343 -3.59 7.43 1.47
CA LEU A 343 -3.18 6.49 2.51
C LEU A 343 -4.34 5.66 3.06
N ASN A 344 -5.59 5.94 2.66
CA ASN A 344 -6.80 5.45 3.34
C ASN A 344 -6.70 5.64 4.87
N ALA A 345 -6.30 6.84 5.29
CA ALA A 345 -5.99 7.16 6.69
C ALA A 345 -7.26 7.35 7.55
N PHE A 346 -8.20 6.42 7.46
CA PHE A 346 -9.45 6.40 8.22
C PHE A 346 -10.06 5.00 8.29
N ILE A 347 -10.93 4.79 9.28
CA ILE A 347 -11.80 3.61 9.42
C ILE A 347 -13.24 4.11 9.40
N ILE A 348 -14.12 3.35 8.75
CA ILE A 348 -15.56 3.57 8.71
C ILE A 348 -16.21 2.33 9.32
N SER A 349 -17.09 2.52 10.30
CA SER A 349 -18.02 1.49 10.73
C SER A 349 -19.33 1.62 9.97
N PHE A 350 -20.02 0.51 9.79
CA PHE A 350 -21.33 0.44 9.18
C PHE A 350 -22.36 -0.05 10.20
N ASP A 351 -23.64 0.21 9.98
CA ASP A 351 -24.70 -0.48 10.68
C ASP A 351 -24.75 -1.96 10.27
N ASN A 352 -25.04 -2.84 11.23
CA ASN A 352 -25.13 -4.29 11.02
C ASN A 352 -23.89 -4.92 10.35
N ALA A 353 -22.69 -4.64 10.84
CA ALA A 353 -21.55 -5.51 10.55
C ALA A 353 -21.68 -6.78 11.41
N GLU A 354 -22.23 -7.85 10.84
CA GLU A 354 -22.20 -9.19 11.44
C GLU A 354 -20.77 -9.74 11.53
#